data_AF-A0A086M224-F1
#
_entry.id   AF-A0A086M224-F1
#
_cell.length_a   1.000
_cell.length_b   1.000
_cell.length_c   1.000
_cell.angle_alpha   90.00
_cell.angle_beta   90.00
_cell.angle_gamma   90.00
#
_symmetry.space_group_name_H-M   'P 1'
#
loop_
_entity.id
_entity.type
_entity.pdbx_description
1 polymer ?
#
loop_
_entity_poly.entity_id
_entity_poly.type
_entity_poly.pdbx_seq_one_letter_code
_entity_poly.pdbx_strand_id
1 'polypeptide(L)'
;RQSPYVLDAFAQAICAKYARVPLNSSLSGSQQEGRREQERRQHRASRVLIAVEASTIACNYTYLFCAVAAYDALLRPLLCLHTLPPFLLDGLVKCLVAMEGVPRTAWHPRGRALFGLLTSRLLLIQTQSLQARRPRRARERDKEERRAKKKRSGERIIPKRKKGERRTVSEGPTKAATDDDAQTAHTRREDVPQIGRQ
;
A
#
# COMPACT_ATOMS: atom_id res chain seq x y z
N ARG A 1 25.76 -11.74 28.13
CA ARG A 1 27.01 -11.30 28.82
C ARG A 1 26.76 -10.10 29.73
N GLN A 2 25.82 -9.20 29.42
CA GLN A 2 25.40 -8.14 30.34
C GLN A 2 24.45 -8.68 31.42
N SER A 3 24.39 -8.01 32.58
CA SER A 3 23.47 -8.37 33.66
C SER A 3 22.01 -8.05 33.28
N PRO A 4 21.01 -8.75 33.86
CA PRO A 4 19.59 -8.48 33.61
C PRO A 4 19.19 -7.02 33.86
N TYR A 5 19.73 -6.39 34.90
CA TYR A 5 19.47 -4.98 35.23
C TYR A 5 19.92 -4.00 34.14
N VAL A 6 21.09 -4.25 33.53
CA VAL A 6 21.61 -3.42 32.42
C VAL A 6 20.77 -3.60 31.16
N LEU A 7 20.35 -4.84 30.88
CA LEU A 7 19.46 -5.14 29.76
C LEU A 7 18.09 -4.48 29.93
N ASP A 8 17.58 -4.46 31.16
CA ASP A 8 16.30 -3.84 31.49
C ASP A 8 16.34 -2.31 31.32
N ALA A 9 17.36 -1.66 31.88
CA ALA A 9 17.57 -0.22 31.71
C ALA A 9 17.74 0.16 30.24
N PHE A 10 18.45 -0.67 29.46
CA PHE A 10 18.56 -0.49 28.02
C PHE A 10 17.20 -0.59 27.32
N ALA A 11 16.42 -1.64 27.61
CA ALA A 11 15.10 -1.83 27.02
C ALA A 11 14.15 -0.67 27.36
N GLN A 12 14.16 -0.23 28.61
CA GLN A 12 13.40 0.93 29.07
C GLN A 12 13.78 2.20 28.30
N ALA A 13 15.08 2.48 28.12
CA ALA A 13 15.55 3.65 27.39
C ALA A 13 15.11 3.63 25.92
N ILE A 14 15.17 2.47 25.26
CA ILE A 14 14.71 2.30 23.88
C ILE A 14 13.18 2.46 23.80
N CYS A 15 12.43 1.85 24.72
CA CYS A 15 10.98 1.99 24.78
C CYS A 15 10.57 3.45 24.99
N ALA A 16 11.19 4.16 25.92
CA ALA A 16 10.94 5.58 26.16
C ALA A 16 11.17 6.43 24.90
N LYS A 17 12.24 6.13 24.15
CA LYS A 17 12.58 6.85 22.92
C LYS A 17 11.61 6.59 21.76
N TYR A 18 11.09 5.37 21.64
CA TYR A 18 10.37 4.95 20.43
C TYR A 18 8.87 4.66 20.62
N ALA A 19 8.35 4.58 21.84
CA ALA A 19 6.95 4.28 22.13
C ALA A 19 5.97 5.41 21.73
N ARG A 20 6.46 6.65 21.55
CA ARG A 20 5.60 7.83 21.33
C ARG A 20 5.79 8.53 19.98
N VAL A 21 6.67 8.03 19.11
CA VAL A 21 7.00 8.74 17.86
C VAL A 21 6.30 8.05 16.68
N PRO A 22 5.12 8.54 16.24
CA PRO A 22 4.58 8.13 14.95
C PRO A 22 5.61 8.45 13.87
N LEU A 23 5.84 7.50 12.96
CA LEU A 23 6.64 7.79 11.78
C LEU A 23 5.84 8.79 10.95
N ASN A 24 6.25 10.06 10.95
CA ASN A 24 5.75 11.04 10.01
C ASN A 24 6.01 10.49 8.61
N SER A 25 4.93 10.11 7.91
CA SER A 25 4.99 9.64 6.54
C SER A 25 5.08 10.85 5.62
N SER A 26 6.22 11.54 5.60
CA SER A 26 6.52 12.52 4.57
C SER A 26 6.95 11.76 3.31
N LEU A 27 5.97 11.23 2.56
CA LEU A 27 6.18 10.57 1.26
C LEU A 27 6.51 11.56 0.12
N SER A 28 6.79 12.83 0.44
CA SER A 28 7.18 13.87 -0.50
C SER A 28 8.69 14.07 -0.44
N GLY A 29 9.44 13.12 -1.00
CA GLY A 29 10.90 13.22 -1.07
C GLY A 29 11.44 12.58 -2.34
N SER A 30 12.51 13.17 -2.87
CA SER A 30 13.29 12.63 -3.99
C SER A 30 13.70 11.17 -3.76
N GLN A 31 14.04 10.39 -4.80
CA GLN A 31 14.47 8.99 -4.62
C GLN A 31 15.63 8.81 -3.62
N GLN A 32 16.49 9.81 -3.49
CA GLN A 32 17.59 9.82 -2.53
C GLN A 32 17.11 10.01 -1.07
N GLU A 33 16.02 10.74 -0.89
CA GLU A 33 15.34 10.95 0.39
C GLU A 33 14.60 9.69 0.84
N GLY A 34 13.97 8.98 -0.11
CA GLY A 34 13.35 7.67 0.14
C GLY A 34 14.35 6.62 0.63
N ARG A 35 15.57 6.59 0.06
CA ARG A 35 16.64 5.68 0.52
C ARG A 35 17.09 5.99 1.95
N ARG A 36 17.34 7.28 2.26
CA ARG A 36 17.74 7.72 3.61
C ARG A 36 16.64 7.44 4.64
N GLU A 37 15.38 7.61 4.25
CA GLU A 37 14.25 7.32 5.13
C GLU A 37 14.14 5.82 5.42
N GLN A 38 14.34 4.97 4.40
CA GLN A 38 14.37 3.52 4.56
C GLN A 38 15.51 3.07 5.49
N GLU A 39 16.72 3.60 5.33
CA GLU A 39 17.86 3.31 6.20
C GLU A 39 17.60 3.72 7.65
N ARG A 40 16.98 4.90 7.88
CA ARG A 40 16.57 5.35 9.22
C ARG A 40 15.53 4.43 9.85
N ARG A 41 14.54 3.98 9.06
CA ARG A 41 13.52 3.02 9.52
C ARG A 41 14.14 1.68 9.90
N GLN A 42 15.09 1.17 9.10
CA GLN A 42 15.82 -0.06 9.39
C GLN A 42 16.64 0.05 10.67
N HIS A 43 17.39 1.15 10.86
CA HIS A 43 18.13 1.40 12.10
C HIS A 43 17.21 1.47 13.31
N ARG A 44 16.07 2.16 13.19
CA ARG A 44 15.08 2.24 14.27
C ARG A 44 14.50 0.87 14.60
N ALA A 45 14.10 0.10 13.59
CA ALA A 45 13.59 -1.26 13.75
C ALA A 45 14.63 -2.19 14.41
N SER A 46 15.89 -2.13 13.97
CA SER A 46 16.99 -2.90 14.58
C SER A 46 17.14 -2.59 16.07
N ARG A 47 17.16 -1.30 16.46
CA ARG A 47 17.26 -0.91 17.87
C ARG A 47 16.09 -1.40 18.71
N VAL A 48 14.88 -1.36 18.16
CA VAL A 48 13.69 -1.87 18.85
C VAL A 48 13.76 -3.38 19.01
N LEU A 49 14.22 -4.12 18.00
CA LEU A 49 14.40 -5.58 18.10
C LEU A 49 15.45 -5.97 19.14
N ILE A 50 16.54 -5.20 19.27
CA ILE A 50 17.52 -5.42 20.35
C ILE A 50 16.87 -5.22 21.73
N ALA A 51 15.94 -4.26 21.86
CA ALA A 51 15.19 -4.09 23.11
C ALA A 51 14.19 -5.22 23.39
N VAL A 52 13.59 -5.81 22.35
CA VAL A 52 12.79 -7.04 22.48
C VAL A 52 13.65 -8.17 23.04
N GLU A 53 14.81 -8.43 22.44
CA GLU A 53 15.75 -9.46 22.90
C GLU A 53 16.25 -9.20 24.34
N ALA A 54 16.63 -7.96 24.65
CA ALA A 54 17.06 -7.56 25.98
C ALA A 54 15.97 -7.78 27.03
N SER A 55 14.72 -7.41 26.73
CA SER A 55 13.57 -7.60 27.63
C SER A 55 13.24 -9.09 27.85
N THR A 56 13.35 -9.91 26.80
CA THR A 56 13.16 -11.35 26.87
C THR A 56 14.21 -11.99 27.77
N ILE A 57 15.49 -11.64 27.62
CA ILE A 57 16.58 -12.17 28.45
C ILE A 57 16.46 -11.69 29.90
N ALA A 58 16.06 -10.43 30.11
CA ALA A 58 15.85 -9.88 31.45
C ALA A 58 14.55 -10.34 32.12
N CYS A 59 13.70 -11.10 31.41
CA CYS A 59 12.36 -11.49 31.85
C CYS A 59 11.47 -10.31 32.25
N ASN A 60 11.70 -9.11 31.69
CA ASN A 60 10.85 -7.94 31.93
C ASN A 60 9.77 -7.84 30.85
N TYR A 61 8.62 -8.47 31.12
CA TYR A 61 7.54 -8.55 30.16
C TYR A 61 6.86 -7.20 29.89
N THR A 62 6.90 -6.26 30.82
CA THR A 62 6.35 -4.90 30.63
C THR A 62 7.09 -4.20 29.49
N TYR A 63 8.42 -4.18 29.53
CA TYR A 63 9.22 -3.57 28.47
C TYR A 63 9.26 -4.40 27.19
N LEU A 64 9.10 -5.73 27.29
CA LEU A 64 8.88 -6.57 26.11
C LEU A 64 7.63 -6.12 25.34
N PHE A 65 6.48 -6.02 26.01
CA PHE A 65 5.24 -5.57 25.36
C PHE A 65 5.37 -4.14 24.82
N CYS A 66 6.06 -3.24 25.53
CA CYS A 66 6.35 -1.89 25.03
C CYS A 66 7.23 -1.89 23.78
N ALA A 67 8.30 -2.69 23.75
CA ALA A 67 9.21 -2.79 22.61
C ALA A 67 8.48 -3.37 21.40
N VAL A 68 7.66 -4.40 21.59
CA VAL A 68 6.84 -4.99 20.52
C VAL A 68 5.79 -4.00 20.02
N ALA A 69 5.17 -3.21 20.90
CA ALA A 69 4.24 -2.16 20.48
C ALA A 69 4.93 -1.04 19.67
N ALA A 70 6.16 -0.67 20.07
CA ALA A 70 6.98 0.26 19.30
C ALA A 70 7.34 -0.31 17.93
N TYR A 71 7.60 -1.61 17.83
CA TYR A 71 7.83 -2.29 16.56
C TYR A 71 6.58 -2.30 15.68
N ASP A 72 5.40 -2.61 16.24
CA ASP A 72 4.12 -2.56 15.54
C ASP A 72 3.85 -1.18 14.91
N ALA A 73 4.16 -0.12 15.64
CA ALA A 73 4.00 1.24 15.17
C ALA A 73 4.89 1.56 13.96
N LEU A 74 6.07 0.93 13.84
CA LEU A 74 6.92 1.05 12.65
C LEU A 74 6.33 0.36 11.43
N LEU A 75 5.57 -0.72 11.65
CA LEU A 75 4.95 -1.50 10.57
C LEU A 75 3.67 -0.84 10.04
N ARG A 76 2.95 -0.06 10.85
CA ARG A 76 1.65 0.55 10.48
C ARG A 76 1.67 1.28 9.13
N PRO A 77 2.66 2.15 8.83
CA PRO A 77 2.70 2.85 7.54
C PRO A 77 2.94 1.94 6.34
N LEU A 78 3.40 0.69 6.57
CA LEU A 78 3.79 -0.26 5.54
C LEU A 78 2.72 -1.32 5.26
N LEU A 79 1.61 -1.33 6.02
CA LEU A 79 0.53 -2.29 5.83
C LEU A 79 -0.21 -2.14 4.50
N CYS A 80 -0.08 -0.97 3.86
CA CYS A 80 -0.59 -0.75 2.50
C CYS A 80 0.26 -1.45 1.42
N LEU A 81 1.47 -1.90 1.76
CA LEU A 81 2.34 -2.61 0.83
C LEU A 81 1.94 -4.08 0.74
N HIS A 82 1.89 -4.60 -0.49
CA HIS A 82 1.61 -6.02 -0.74
C HIS A 82 2.69 -6.95 -0.19
N THR A 83 3.90 -6.43 0.05
CA THR A 83 5.02 -7.16 0.61
C THR A 83 5.81 -6.26 1.56
N LEU A 84 6.10 -6.76 2.75
CA LEU A 84 7.03 -6.12 3.67
C LEU A 84 8.49 -6.43 3.29
N PRO A 85 9.43 -5.50 3.51
CA PRO A 85 10.85 -5.80 3.43
C PRO A 85 11.23 -7.03 4.29
N PRO A 86 12.07 -7.96 3.79
CA PRO A 86 12.39 -9.21 4.49
C PRO A 86 12.87 -9.03 5.93
N PHE A 87 13.70 -8.01 6.19
CA PHE A 87 14.16 -7.67 7.54
C PHE A 87 13.01 -7.30 8.50
N LEU A 88 11.99 -6.61 8.01
CA LEU A 88 10.83 -6.24 8.83
C LEU A 88 9.89 -7.43 9.07
N LEU A 89 9.86 -8.39 8.14
CA LEU A 89 9.16 -9.64 8.33
C LEU A 89 9.87 -10.52 9.38
N ASP A 90 11.20 -10.64 9.30
CA ASP A 90 12.01 -11.35 10.31
C ASP A 90 11.79 -10.78 11.71
N GLY A 91 11.81 -9.45 11.84
CA GLY A 91 11.54 -8.81 13.13
C GLY A 91 10.11 -9.02 13.65
N LEU A 92 9.11 -9.10 12.76
CA LEU A 92 7.74 -9.48 13.15
C LEU A 92 7.70 -10.89 13.75
N VAL A 93 8.39 -11.85 13.12
CA VAL A 93 8.49 -13.22 13.63
C VAL A 93 9.21 -13.25 14.98
N LYS A 94 10.32 -12.51 15.13
CA LYS A 94 11.03 -12.39 16.41
C LYS A 94 10.14 -11.84 17.53
N CYS A 95 9.33 -10.83 17.24
CA CYS A 95 8.36 -10.29 18.20
C CYS A 95 7.31 -11.34 18.60
N LEU A 96 6.79 -12.11 17.65
CA LEU A 96 5.82 -13.17 17.93
C LEU A 96 6.42 -14.27 18.82
N VAL A 97 7.61 -14.77 18.47
CA VAL A 97 8.32 -15.79 19.26
C VAL A 97 8.62 -15.29 20.67
N ALA A 98 9.08 -14.04 20.81
CA ALA A 98 9.36 -13.45 22.11
C ALA A 98 8.11 -13.35 22.98
N MET A 99 6.95 -12.99 22.40
CA MET A 99 5.69 -12.95 23.15
C MET A 99 5.11 -14.33 23.45
N GLU A 100 5.31 -15.33 22.58
CA GLU A 100 4.91 -16.71 22.82
C GLU A 100 5.63 -17.32 24.03
N GLY A 101 6.89 -16.91 24.26
CA GLY A 101 7.66 -17.30 25.45
C GLY A 101 7.20 -16.66 26.76
N VAL A 102 6.23 -15.75 26.75
CA VAL A 102 5.76 -15.05 27.97
C VAL A 102 4.81 -15.95 28.78
N PRO A 103 5.05 -16.15 30.08
CA PRO A 103 4.18 -16.96 30.93
C PRO A 103 2.78 -16.33 31.02
N ARG A 104 1.73 -17.17 30.95
CA ARG A 104 0.32 -16.73 30.91
C ARG A 104 -0.07 -15.76 32.03
N THR A 105 0.59 -15.85 33.18
CA THR A 105 0.39 -14.98 34.35
C THR A 105 0.85 -13.54 34.13
N ALA A 106 1.83 -13.31 33.25
CA ALA A 106 2.35 -11.98 32.92
C ALA A 106 1.57 -11.30 31.78
N TRP A 107 0.59 -11.98 31.18
CA TRP A 107 -0.20 -11.41 30.08
C TRP A 107 -1.26 -10.44 30.60
N HIS A 108 -1.18 -9.19 30.16
CA HIS A 108 -2.24 -8.20 30.33
C HIS A 108 -3.09 -8.07 29.04
N PRO A 109 -4.32 -7.50 29.13
CA PRO A 109 -5.23 -7.40 27.97
C PRO A 109 -4.62 -6.71 26.74
N ARG A 110 -3.84 -5.64 26.96
CA ARG A 110 -3.14 -4.94 25.86
C ARG A 110 -2.10 -5.83 25.15
N GLY A 111 -1.41 -6.71 25.87
CA GLY A 111 -0.42 -7.62 25.30
C GLY A 111 -1.11 -8.69 24.45
N ARG A 112 -2.25 -9.22 24.93
CA ARG A 112 -3.09 -10.15 24.16
C ARG A 112 -3.61 -9.52 22.87
N ALA A 113 -4.12 -8.29 22.94
CA ALA A 113 -4.55 -7.54 21.77
C ALA A 113 -3.40 -7.30 20.78
N LEU A 114 -2.22 -6.95 21.29
CA LEU A 114 -1.02 -6.78 20.47
C LEU A 114 -0.60 -8.07 19.76
N PHE A 115 -0.62 -9.22 20.46
CA PHE A 115 -0.35 -10.52 19.85
C PHE A 115 -1.34 -10.86 18.74
N GLY A 116 -2.64 -10.71 19.01
CA GLY A 116 -3.68 -10.92 18.00
C GLY A 116 -3.54 -10.00 16.79
N LEU A 117 -3.10 -8.77 16.99
CA LEU A 117 -2.88 -7.82 15.91
C LEU A 117 -1.65 -8.18 15.07
N LEU A 118 -0.55 -8.60 15.68
CA LEU A 118 0.65 -9.05 14.95
C LEU A 118 0.41 -10.32 14.16
N THR A 119 -0.29 -11.31 14.73
CA THR A 119 -0.66 -12.54 14.03
C THR A 119 -1.58 -12.26 12.86
N SER A 120 -2.60 -11.40 13.05
CA SER A 120 -3.50 -10.98 11.97
C SER A 120 -2.74 -10.31 10.82
N ARG A 121 -1.75 -9.46 11.14
CA ARG A 121 -0.90 -8.83 10.11
C ARG A 121 -0.05 -9.85 9.37
N LEU A 122 0.55 -10.81 10.07
CA LEU A 122 1.32 -11.87 9.42
C LEU A 122 0.45 -12.67 8.44
N LEU A 123 -0.77 -13.01 8.83
CA LEU A 123 -1.74 -13.70 7.97
C LEU A 123 -2.13 -12.85 6.74
N LEU A 124 -2.34 -11.54 6.91
CA LEU A 124 -2.59 -10.63 5.79
C LEU A 124 -1.43 -10.61 4.78
N ILE A 125 -0.19 -10.57 5.26
CA ILE A 125 1.00 -10.58 4.40
C ILE A 125 1.13 -11.92 3.66
N GLN A 126 0.89 -13.04 4.35
CA GLN A 126 0.90 -14.37 3.75
C GLN A 126 -0.16 -14.49 2.65
N THR A 127 -1.40 -14.06 2.92
CA THR A 127 -2.50 -14.12 1.94
C THR A 127 -2.23 -13.24 0.72
N GLN A 128 -1.70 -12.03 0.90
CA GLN A 128 -1.28 -11.15 -0.19
C GLN A 128 -0.17 -11.78 -1.05
N SER A 129 0.83 -12.40 -0.41
CA SER A 129 1.92 -13.10 -1.10
C SER A 129 1.43 -14.27 -1.94
N LEU A 130 0.47 -15.06 -1.42
CA LEU A 130 -0.16 -16.16 -2.14
C LEU A 130 -1.02 -15.68 -3.32
N GLN A 131 -1.77 -14.57 -3.15
CA GLN A 131 -2.55 -13.98 -4.22
C GLN A 131 -1.66 -13.43 -5.35
N ALA A 132 -0.53 -12.80 -5.00
CA ALA A 132 0.46 -12.30 -5.96
C ALA A 132 1.06 -13.44 -6.80
N ARG A 133 1.26 -14.62 -6.19
CA ARG A 133 1.80 -15.84 -6.83
C ARG A 133 0.77 -16.68 -7.58
N ARG A 134 -0.51 -16.29 -7.65
CA ARG A 134 -1.50 -17.01 -8.48
C ARG A 134 -0.97 -17.16 -9.91
N PRO A 135 -0.86 -18.39 -10.46
CA PRO A 135 -0.33 -18.61 -11.79
C PRO A 135 -1.18 -17.85 -12.81
N ARG A 136 -0.55 -17.22 -13.81
CA ARG A 136 -1.22 -16.43 -14.86
C ARG A 136 -2.42 -17.16 -15.47
N ARG A 137 -2.30 -18.49 -15.64
CA ARG A 137 -3.38 -19.37 -16.16
C ARG A 137 -4.65 -19.37 -15.28
N ALA A 138 -4.54 -19.28 -13.96
CA ALA A 138 -5.70 -19.18 -13.07
C ALA A 138 -6.37 -17.80 -13.16
N ARG A 139 -5.58 -16.73 -13.31
CA ARG A 139 -6.12 -15.36 -13.51
C ARG A 139 -6.79 -15.20 -14.87
N GLU A 140 -6.30 -15.90 -15.89
CA GLU A 140 -6.92 -15.94 -17.22
C GLU A 140 -8.20 -16.76 -17.21
N ARG A 141 -8.23 -17.92 -16.54
CA ARG A 141 -9.47 -18.68 -16.31
C ARG A 141 -10.52 -17.88 -15.53
N ASP A 142 -10.14 -17.17 -14.47
CA ASP A 142 -11.06 -16.29 -13.73
C ASP A 142 -11.60 -15.14 -14.61
N LYS A 143 -10.77 -14.58 -15.50
CA LYS A 143 -11.20 -13.55 -16.46
C LYS A 143 -12.13 -14.13 -17.52
N GLU A 144 -11.84 -15.32 -18.01
CA GLU A 144 -12.63 -16.02 -19.02
C GLU A 144 -13.97 -16.48 -18.46
N GLU A 145 -13.99 -17.00 -17.23
CA GLU A 145 -15.21 -17.38 -16.53
C GLU A 145 -16.07 -16.16 -16.17
N ARG A 146 -15.47 -15.03 -15.76
CA ARG A 146 -16.19 -13.76 -15.58
C ARG A 146 -16.76 -13.24 -16.89
N ARG A 147 -16.03 -13.35 -18.00
CA ARG A 147 -16.53 -13.00 -19.34
C ARG A 147 -17.67 -13.93 -19.78
N ALA A 148 -17.58 -15.23 -19.48
CA ALA A 148 -18.62 -16.21 -19.79
C ALA A 148 -19.89 -15.97 -18.97
N LYS A 149 -19.76 -15.69 -17.66
CA LYS A 149 -20.88 -15.29 -16.79
C LYS A 149 -21.54 -13.99 -17.27
N LYS A 150 -20.74 -13.00 -17.70
CA LYS A 150 -21.24 -11.72 -18.24
C LYS A 150 -21.94 -11.86 -19.60
N LYS A 151 -21.50 -12.79 -20.44
CA LYS A 151 -22.21 -13.15 -21.69
C LYS A 151 -23.54 -13.84 -21.39
N ARG A 152 -23.60 -14.69 -20.37
CA ARG A 152 -24.83 -15.40 -19.95
C ARG A 152 -25.85 -14.48 -19.27
N SER A 153 -25.41 -13.41 -18.60
CA SER A 153 -26.30 -12.43 -17.96
C SER A 153 -26.89 -11.39 -18.91
N GLY A 154 -26.60 -11.46 -20.21
CA GLY A 154 -27.15 -10.53 -21.23
C GLY A 154 -26.71 -9.07 -21.06
N GLU A 155 -25.74 -8.79 -20.20
CA GLU A 155 -25.35 -7.44 -19.84
C GLU A 155 -24.57 -6.79 -21.00
N ARG A 156 -25.26 -5.93 -21.76
CA ARG A 156 -24.78 -5.28 -22.98
C ARG A 156 -23.48 -4.53 -22.70
N ILE A 157 -22.37 -5.05 -23.24
CA ILE A 157 -21.07 -4.39 -23.15
C ILE A 157 -21.10 -3.16 -24.05
N ILE A 158 -21.24 -1.97 -23.48
CA ILE A 158 -20.96 -0.72 -24.18
C ILE A 158 -19.43 -0.63 -24.33
N PRO A 159 -18.87 -0.74 -25.54
CA PRO A 159 -17.43 -0.64 -25.72
C PRO A 159 -16.98 0.76 -25.29
N LYS A 160 -16.08 0.83 -24.29
CA LYS A 160 -15.41 2.09 -23.97
C LYS A 160 -14.58 2.51 -25.18
N ARG A 161 -14.94 3.65 -25.78
CA ARG A 161 -14.20 4.27 -26.90
C ARG A 161 -12.71 4.34 -26.56
N LYS A 162 -11.86 3.84 -27.46
CA LYS A 162 -10.43 4.15 -27.46
C LYS A 162 -10.29 5.65 -27.66
N LYS A 163 -9.63 6.33 -26.73
CA LYS A 163 -9.27 7.74 -26.87
C LYS A 163 -8.16 7.81 -27.92
N GLY A 164 -8.47 8.28 -29.13
CA GLY A 164 -7.46 8.62 -30.14
C GLY A 164 -7.61 8.07 -31.55
N GLU A 165 -8.75 7.50 -31.95
CA GLU A 165 -8.92 7.04 -33.34
C GLU A 165 -9.41 8.19 -34.24
N ARG A 166 -8.43 8.84 -34.88
CA ARG A 166 -8.60 9.94 -35.86
C ARG A 166 -9.29 9.37 -37.10
N ARG A 167 -10.51 9.81 -37.40
CA ARG A 167 -11.22 9.42 -38.63
C ARG A 167 -10.53 10.06 -39.83
N THR A 168 -9.90 9.26 -40.68
CA THR A 168 -9.72 9.60 -42.10
C THR A 168 -11.03 9.24 -42.80
N VAL A 169 -11.77 10.25 -43.24
CA VAL A 169 -12.95 10.08 -44.09
C VAL A 169 -12.44 9.68 -45.47
N SER A 170 -12.69 8.42 -45.85
CA SER A 170 -12.55 7.96 -47.23
C SER A 170 -13.83 8.32 -47.98
N GLU A 171 -13.72 9.22 -48.94
CA GLU A 171 -14.77 9.54 -49.90
C GLU A 171 -15.04 8.34 -50.81
N GLY A 172 -16.32 8.09 -51.04
CA GLY A 172 -16.87 7.14 -52.00
C GLY A 172 -18.18 7.69 -52.57
N PRO A 173 -18.56 7.28 -53.79
CA PRO A 173 -18.83 8.20 -54.89
C PRO A 173 -20.31 8.61 -54.97
N THR A 174 -20.57 9.85 -55.37
CA THR A 174 -21.93 10.30 -55.70
C THR A 174 -21.99 10.81 -57.14
N LYS A 175 -23.10 10.45 -57.78
CA LYS A 175 -23.36 10.46 -59.23
C LYS A 175 -23.45 11.86 -59.82
N ALA A 176 -23.21 11.89 -61.13
CA ALA A 176 -23.28 13.03 -62.05
C ALA A 176 -24.70 13.58 -62.31
N ALA A 177 -24.71 14.72 -63.02
CA ALA A 177 -25.81 15.58 -63.51
C ALA A 177 -26.22 16.67 -62.50
N THR A 178 -26.15 17.98 -62.78
CA THR A 178 -26.01 18.74 -64.04
C THR A 178 -25.53 20.16 -63.73
N ASP A 179 -24.90 20.78 -64.74
CA ASP A 179 -24.45 22.16 -64.80
C ASP A 179 -25.55 23.19 -64.47
N ASP A 180 -25.18 24.24 -63.74
CA ASP A 180 -25.42 25.61 -64.22
C ASP A 180 -24.43 26.57 -63.54
N ASP A 181 -23.83 27.39 -64.39
CA ASP A 181 -22.70 28.27 -64.13
C ASP A 181 -23.09 29.60 -63.45
N ALA A 182 -22.05 30.21 -62.88
CA ALA A 182 -21.81 31.66 -62.82
C ALA A 182 -22.20 32.47 -61.56
N GLN A 183 -21.11 33.01 -60.99
CA GLN A 183 -20.90 34.40 -60.53
C GLN A 183 -20.98 34.74 -59.03
N THR A 184 -19.79 34.68 -58.41
CA THR A 184 -19.15 35.71 -57.56
C THR A 184 -19.92 36.99 -57.23
N ALA A 185 -20.01 37.32 -55.93
CA ALA A 185 -19.63 38.64 -55.39
C ALA A 185 -19.50 38.65 -53.85
N HIS A 186 -18.45 39.32 -53.38
CA HIS A 186 -18.12 39.69 -52.01
C HIS A 186 -19.23 40.48 -51.27
N THR A 187 -19.29 40.39 -49.93
CA THR A 187 -18.76 41.41 -48.97
C THR A 187 -19.29 41.18 -47.53
N ARG A 188 -18.39 41.39 -46.53
CA ARG A 188 -18.54 42.09 -45.21
C ARG A 188 -19.81 41.87 -44.34
N ARG A 189 -19.81 41.96 -43.01
CA ARG A 189 -18.90 42.01 -41.83
C ARG A 189 -19.87 42.29 -40.67
N GLU A 190 -19.52 41.86 -39.45
CA GLU A 190 -20.00 42.42 -38.15
C GLU A 190 -21.52 42.15 -37.85
N ASP A 191 -21.99 41.73 -36.67
CA ASP A 191 -21.64 42.09 -35.30
C ASP A 191 -22.00 40.99 -34.27
N VAL A 192 -21.22 40.97 -33.19
CA VAL A 192 -21.51 40.32 -31.90
C VAL A 192 -22.17 41.37 -30.99
N PRO A 193 -23.05 41.00 -30.05
CA PRO A 193 -22.64 41.17 -28.65
C PRO A 193 -23.01 40.01 -27.73
N GLN A 194 -22.05 39.71 -26.85
CA GLN A 194 -22.20 38.98 -25.59
C GLN A 194 -22.97 39.82 -24.57
N ILE A 195 -23.96 39.25 -23.87
CA ILE A 195 -24.40 39.60 -22.51
C ILE A 195 -25.08 38.32 -21.96
N GLY A 196 -24.94 37.85 -20.72
CA GLY A 196 -24.27 38.33 -19.53
C GLY A 196 -24.63 37.33 -18.40
N ARG A 197 -23.68 37.13 -17.49
CA ARG A 197 -23.84 36.32 -16.28
C ARG A 197 -24.72 37.05 -15.25
N GLN A 198 -25.49 36.28 -14.49
CA GLN A 198 -25.72 36.51 -13.07
C GLN A 198 -25.31 35.25 -12.33
#